data_AF-A0A5C9CWZ7-F1
#
_entry.id   AF-A0A5C9CWZ7-F1
#
_cell.length_a   1.000
_cell.length_b   1.000
_cell.length_c   1.000
_cell.angle_alpha   90.00
_cell.angle_beta   90.00
_cell.angle_gamma   90.00
#
_symmetry.space_group_name_H-M   'P 1'
#
loop_
_entity.id
_entity.type
_entity.pdbx_description
1 polymer ?
#
loop_
_entity_poly.entity_id
_entity_poly.type
_entity_poly.pdbx_seq_one_letter_code
_entity_poly.pdbx_strand_id
1 'polypeptide(L)'
;MKLSPTIRRFCLLFFSLTQAFALWAQPSFFHSISLDSYSSPAVPVGQFVGLRAGVDFPKRSPGISFFLKGSIPYDPFDLLDGHGGFGAEIRPFAAKRHFLEWLSPRRTHWAPSSSVSLLFPFENPTAPFVEASLSPLRLYTGWGNISFLSFRALFDETLKAQGWGIGILEFGYYPPDRRAP
;
A
#
# COMPACT_ATOMS: atom_id res chain seq x y z
N MET A 1 16.43 -20.28 -5.38
CA MET A 1 17.49 -19.52 -6.09
C MET A 1 18.33 -18.76 -5.08
N LYS A 2 19.66 -18.95 -5.05
CA LYS A 2 20.56 -18.16 -4.17
C LYS A 2 21.02 -16.92 -4.93
N LEU A 3 20.75 -15.72 -4.40
CA LEU A 3 21.24 -14.46 -4.95
C LEU A 3 22.76 -14.39 -4.82
N SER A 4 23.43 -13.86 -5.86
CA SER A 4 24.88 -13.61 -5.82
C SER A 4 25.25 -12.69 -4.64
N PRO A 5 26.38 -12.92 -3.95
CA PRO A 5 26.83 -12.09 -2.84
C PRO A 5 26.97 -10.61 -3.22
N THR A 6 27.26 -10.29 -4.48
CA THR A 6 27.31 -8.91 -4.99
C THR A 6 25.92 -8.27 -5.01
N ILE A 7 24.91 -9.01 -5.46
CA ILE A 7 23.52 -8.53 -5.49
C ILE A 7 23.01 -8.34 -4.05
N ARG A 8 23.34 -9.24 -3.14
CA ARG A 8 22.97 -9.13 -1.72
C ARG A 8 23.54 -7.87 -1.07
N ARG A 9 24.81 -7.55 -1.33
CA ARG A 9 25.46 -6.33 -0.83
C ARG A 9 24.85 -5.08 -1.44
N PHE A 10 24.55 -5.08 -2.73
CA PHE A 10 23.91 -3.96 -3.41
C PHE A 10 22.49 -3.71 -2.87
N CYS A 11 21.67 -4.76 -2.71
CA CYS A 11 20.34 -4.65 -2.10
C CYS A 11 20.42 -4.11 -0.68
N LEU A 12 21.34 -4.61 0.15
CA LEU A 12 21.53 -4.11 1.51
C LEU A 12 21.93 -2.63 1.49
N LEU A 13 22.90 -2.23 0.66
CA LEU A 13 23.32 -0.84 0.55
C LEU A 13 22.18 0.07 0.08
N PHE A 14 21.39 -0.37 -0.89
CA PHE A 14 20.21 0.33 -1.39
C PHE A 14 19.15 0.48 -0.30
N PHE A 15 18.82 -0.61 0.42
CA PHE A 15 17.91 -0.59 1.56
C PHE A 15 18.40 0.39 2.64
N SER A 16 19.68 0.32 3.02
CA SER A 16 20.29 1.22 4.00
C SER A 16 20.23 2.67 3.58
N LEU A 17 20.52 2.98 2.31
CA LEU A 17 20.45 4.33 1.76
C LEU A 17 19.01 4.84 1.70
N THR A 18 18.04 4.00 1.33
CA THR A 18 16.63 4.37 1.37
C THR A 18 16.12 4.61 2.80
N GLN A 19 16.60 3.83 3.78
CA GLN A 19 16.26 4.05 5.19
C GLN A 19 16.93 5.33 5.75
N ALA A 20 18.20 5.58 5.41
CA ALA A 20 18.89 6.80 5.80
C ALA A 20 18.23 8.05 5.21
N PHE A 21 17.75 7.98 3.97
CA PHE A 21 17.01 9.08 3.33
C PHE A 21 15.61 9.27 3.93
N ALA A 22 14.94 8.17 4.31
CA ALA A 22 13.67 8.21 5.03
C ALA A 22 13.80 8.92 6.40
N LEU A 23 14.91 8.72 7.12
CA LEU A 23 15.16 9.36 8.42
C LEU A 23 15.45 10.86 8.34
N TRP A 24 15.92 11.37 7.20
CA TRP A 24 16.19 12.79 6.98
C TRP A 24 14.99 13.59 6.43
N ALA A 25 13.97 12.89 5.92
CA ALA A 25 12.78 13.52 5.40
C ALA A 25 11.73 13.77 6.48
N GLN A 26 11.06 14.93 6.42
CA GLN A 26 9.95 15.21 7.32
C GLN A 26 8.83 14.16 7.13
N PRO A 27 8.40 13.48 8.20
CA PRO A 27 7.30 12.54 8.14
C PRO A 27 6.04 13.24 7.66
N SER A 28 5.20 12.53 6.90
CA SER A 28 3.88 13.01 6.52
C SER A 28 2.82 11.98 6.80
N PHE A 29 1.82 12.39 7.57
CA PHE A 29 0.66 11.54 7.84
C PHE A 29 -0.21 11.43 6.60
N PHE A 30 -0.84 10.28 6.41
CA PHE A 30 -1.83 10.06 5.37
C PHE A 30 -2.96 9.19 5.88
N HIS A 31 -4.10 9.32 5.22
CA HIS A 31 -5.23 8.41 5.36
C HIS A 31 -5.70 8.04 3.97
N SER A 32 -6.15 6.80 3.75
CA SER A 32 -6.76 6.42 2.49
C SER A 32 -8.01 5.58 2.67
N ILE A 33 -8.87 5.66 1.67
CA ILE A 33 -10.06 4.82 1.52
C ILE A 33 -9.90 4.07 0.20
N SER A 34 -10.13 2.77 0.21
CA SER A 34 -10.08 1.92 -0.96
C SER A 34 -11.36 1.12 -1.15
N LEU A 35 -11.65 0.77 -2.40
CA LEU A 35 -12.62 -0.23 -2.78
C LEU A 35 -11.87 -1.43 -3.36
N ASP A 36 -12.04 -2.57 -2.71
CA ASP A 36 -11.25 -3.76 -2.93
C ASP A 36 -12.16 -4.94 -3.25
N SER A 37 -11.67 -5.88 -4.04
CA SER A 37 -12.34 -7.16 -4.27
C SER A 37 -11.34 -8.28 -4.12
N TYR A 38 -11.75 -9.34 -3.42
CA TYR A 38 -10.91 -10.52 -3.21
C TYR A 38 -11.57 -11.76 -3.77
N SER A 39 -10.73 -12.68 -4.23
CA SER A 39 -11.04 -14.05 -4.58
C SER A 39 -10.10 -14.95 -3.79
N SER A 40 -10.51 -15.32 -2.58
CA SER A 40 -9.69 -16.11 -1.64
C SER A 40 -10.57 -16.98 -0.74
N PRO A 41 -10.08 -18.13 -0.26
CA PRO A 41 -10.67 -18.84 0.87
C PRO A 41 -10.40 -18.15 2.21
N ALA A 42 -9.30 -17.38 2.31
CA ALA A 42 -8.88 -16.73 3.55
C ALA A 42 -9.58 -15.38 3.80
N VAL A 43 -10.21 -14.82 2.78
CA VAL A 43 -11.04 -13.62 2.85
C VAL A 43 -12.27 -13.90 2.00
N PRO A 44 -13.49 -13.83 2.54
CA PRO A 44 -14.72 -14.13 1.79
C PRO A 44 -14.77 -13.41 0.45
N VAL A 45 -15.24 -14.10 -0.58
CA VAL A 45 -15.32 -13.53 -1.92
C VAL A 45 -16.34 -12.40 -1.89
N GLY A 46 -15.89 -11.18 -2.21
CA GLY A 46 -16.75 -10.02 -2.07
C GLY A 46 -16.09 -8.69 -2.43
N GLN A 47 -16.87 -7.63 -2.22
CA GLN A 47 -16.41 -6.24 -2.27
C GLN A 47 -16.17 -5.74 -0.85
N PHE A 48 -15.10 -5.00 -0.67
CA PHE A 48 -14.65 -4.51 0.62
C PHE A 48 -14.34 -3.02 0.53
N VAL A 49 -14.61 -2.31 1.62
CA VAL A 49 -14.13 -0.96 1.85
C VAL A 49 -12.90 -1.04 2.74
N GLY A 50 -11.76 -0.63 2.19
CA GLY A 50 -10.50 -0.56 2.90
C GLY A 50 -10.24 0.84 3.46
N LEU A 51 -9.58 0.90 4.61
CA LEU A 51 -9.09 2.11 5.25
C LEU A 51 -7.61 1.92 5.55
N ARG A 52 -6.80 2.94 5.30
CA ARG A 52 -5.40 2.99 5.77
C ARG A 52 -5.13 4.30 6.48
N ALA A 53 -4.25 4.25 7.46
CA ALA A 53 -3.73 5.43 8.12
C ALA A 53 -2.26 5.20 8.45
N GLY A 54 -1.38 6.15 8.14
CA GLY A 54 0.04 5.91 8.27
C GLY A 54 0.92 7.13 8.13
N VAL A 55 2.22 6.85 8.06
CA VAL A 55 3.28 7.85 7.96
C VAL A 55 4.18 7.52 6.78
N ASP A 56 4.46 8.54 5.98
CA ASP A 56 5.34 8.52 4.82
C ASP A 56 6.70 9.16 5.10
N PHE A 57 7.74 8.54 4.58
CA PHE A 57 9.13 8.99 4.68
C PHE A 57 9.88 8.78 3.35
N PRO A 58 10.18 9.83 2.57
CA PRO A 58 9.54 11.15 2.49
C PRO A 58 8.07 11.14 2.02
N LYS A 59 7.39 12.29 2.19
CA LYS A 59 6.06 12.57 1.59
C LYS A 59 6.03 12.38 0.06
N ARG A 60 7.13 12.74 -0.60
CA ARG A 60 7.26 12.74 -2.06
C ARG A 60 8.16 11.57 -2.46
N SER A 61 7.65 10.70 -3.32
CA SER A 61 8.39 9.55 -3.85
C SER A 61 9.76 9.95 -4.44
N PRO A 62 10.81 9.10 -4.33
CA PRO A 62 10.83 7.76 -3.73
C PRO A 62 10.80 7.77 -2.19
N GLY A 63 10.18 6.75 -1.59
CA GLY A 63 10.07 6.68 -0.14
C GLY A 63 9.46 5.38 0.40
N ILE A 64 9.41 5.29 1.72
CA ILE A 64 8.85 4.18 2.49
C ILE A 64 7.68 4.72 3.30
N SER A 65 6.67 3.89 3.53
CA SER A 65 5.51 4.22 4.35
C SER A 65 5.21 3.09 5.31
N PHE A 66 4.80 3.42 6.53
CA PHE A 66 4.28 2.46 7.50
C PHE A 66 2.84 2.83 7.82
N PHE A 67 1.93 1.86 7.86
CA PHE A 67 0.51 2.14 8.00
C PHE A 67 -0.24 1.05 8.73
N LEU A 68 -1.31 1.45 9.39
CA LEU A 68 -2.41 0.58 9.79
C LEU A 68 -3.35 0.42 8.60
N LYS A 69 -3.94 -0.77 8.49
CA LYS A 69 -4.94 -1.12 7.48
C LYS A 69 -6.14 -1.75 8.17
N GLY A 70 -7.33 -1.39 7.72
CA GLY A 70 -8.58 -2.07 8.04
C GLY A 70 -9.36 -2.32 6.75
N SER A 71 -10.17 -3.37 6.73
CA SER A 71 -11.07 -3.67 5.62
C SER A 71 -12.33 -4.26 6.19
N ILE A 72 -13.47 -3.77 5.72
CA ILE A 72 -14.80 -4.28 6.07
C ILE A 72 -15.51 -4.69 4.78
N PRO A 73 -16.34 -5.75 4.80
CA PRO A 73 -17.17 -6.09 3.66
C PRO A 73 -18.14 -4.95 3.35
N TYR A 74 -18.58 -4.88 2.10
CA TYR A 74 -19.52 -3.86 1.63
C TYR A 74 -20.89 -3.99 2.30
N ASP A 75 -21.29 -5.21 2.68
CA ASP A 75 -22.48 -5.43 3.50
C ASP A 75 -22.18 -4.97 4.94
N PRO A 76 -22.77 -3.84 5.41
CA PRO A 76 -22.45 -3.27 6.70
C PRO A 76 -22.99 -4.09 7.88
N PHE A 77 -23.81 -5.12 7.63
CA PHE A 77 -24.40 -5.96 8.67
C PHE A 77 -23.57 -7.21 8.99
N ASP A 78 -22.54 -7.52 8.19
CA ASP A 78 -21.65 -8.66 8.38
C ASP A 78 -20.21 -8.23 8.66
N LEU A 79 -19.98 -7.54 9.78
CA LEU A 79 -18.66 -7.00 10.10
C LEU A 79 -17.61 -8.09 10.44
N LEU A 80 -18.02 -9.35 10.63
CA LEU A 80 -17.13 -10.43 11.07
C LEU A 80 -16.12 -10.84 10.00
N ASP A 81 -16.47 -10.64 8.72
CA ASP A 81 -15.60 -10.93 7.57
C ASP A 81 -14.52 -9.86 7.32
N GLY A 82 -14.49 -8.83 8.16
CA GLY A 82 -13.47 -7.79 8.11
C GLY A 82 -12.10 -8.26 8.59
N HIS A 83 -11.08 -7.44 8.34
CA HIS A 83 -9.73 -7.66 8.86
C HIS A 83 -9.02 -6.34 9.18
N GLY A 84 -8.14 -6.39 10.16
CA GLY A 84 -7.27 -5.28 10.57
C GLY A 84 -5.81 -5.68 10.47
N GLY A 85 -4.90 -4.72 10.40
CA GLY A 85 -3.48 -5.05 10.28
C GLY A 85 -2.57 -3.86 10.17
N PHE A 86 -1.31 -4.14 9.89
CA PHE A 86 -0.28 -3.15 9.67
C PHE A 86 0.61 -3.57 8.50
N GLY A 87 1.19 -2.59 7.82
CA GLY A 87 1.98 -2.85 6.64
C GLY A 87 3.05 -1.80 6.39
N ALA A 88 3.91 -2.15 5.44
CA ALA A 88 4.94 -1.28 4.90
C ALA A 88 4.78 -1.17 3.39
N GLU A 89 4.98 0.02 2.85
CA GLU A 89 4.92 0.30 1.42
C GLU A 89 6.21 0.96 0.97
N ILE A 90 6.67 0.58 -0.22
CA ILE A 90 7.81 1.18 -0.90
C ILE A 90 7.31 1.84 -2.19
N ARG A 91 7.76 3.08 -2.40
CA ARG A 91 7.55 3.86 -3.61
C ARG A 91 8.92 4.07 -4.26
N PRO A 92 9.27 3.30 -5.31
CA PRO A 92 10.65 3.26 -5.82
C PRO A 92 11.04 4.51 -6.61
N PHE A 93 10.08 5.23 -7.21
CA PHE A 93 10.34 6.45 -7.97
C PHE A 93 9.08 7.32 -8.16
N ALA A 94 9.28 8.56 -8.58
CA ALA A 94 8.22 9.43 -9.11
C ALA A 94 8.61 9.99 -10.48
N ALA A 95 7.70 9.91 -11.44
CA ALA A 95 7.90 10.43 -12.80
C ALA A 95 6.81 11.46 -13.15
N LYS A 96 7.22 12.62 -13.66
CA LYS A 96 6.30 13.68 -14.12
C LYS A 96 5.55 13.31 -15.40
N ARG A 97 6.25 12.63 -16.32
CA ARG A 97 5.69 12.13 -17.57
C ARG A 97 5.36 10.66 -17.42
N HIS A 98 4.15 10.26 -17.82
CA HIS A 98 3.68 8.89 -17.70
C HIS A 98 2.58 8.58 -18.72
N PHE A 99 2.36 7.30 -19.01
CA PHE A 99 1.37 6.86 -20.01
C PHE A 99 -0.08 7.21 -19.65
N LEU A 100 -0.35 7.53 -18.38
CA LEU A 100 -1.66 8.04 -17.91
C LEU A 100 -1.76 9.59 -17.91
N GLU A 101 -0.77 10.32 -18.42
CA GLU A 101 -0.74 11.80 -18.34
C GLU A 101 -1.95 12.42 -19.05
N TRP A 102 -2.44 11.78 -20.12
CA TRP A 102 -3.65 12.19 -20.84
C TRP A 102 -4.95 12.09 -20.02
N LEU A 103 -4.99 11.28 -18.97
CA LEU A 103 -6.17 11.13 -18.10
C LEU A 103 -6.30 12.26 -17.08
N SER A 104 -5.23 13.04 -16.86
CA SER A 104 -5.21 14.11 -15.85
C SER A 104 -4.86 15.45 -16.50
N PRO A 105 -5.78 16.43 -16.51
CA PRO A 105 -5.46 17.79 -16.96
C PRO A 105 -4.50 18.52 -16.00
N ARG A 106 -4.22 17.96 -14.82
CA ARG A 106 -3.30 18.52 -13.81
C ARG A 106 -1.96 17.81 -13.86
N ARG A 107 -0.89 18.54 -13.50
CA ARG A 107 0.46 17.97 -13.30
C ARG A 107 0.44 16.93 -12.18
N THR A 108 0.31 15.66 -12.56
CA THR A 108 0.44 14.51 -11.66
C THR A 108 1.84 13.91 -11.75
N HIS A 109 2.25 13.18 -10.72
CA HIS A 109 3.42 12.33 -10.80
C HIS A 109 2.97 10.88 -10.73
N TRP A 110 3.46 10.05 -11.65
CA TRP A 110 3.34 8.61 -11.53
C TRP A 110 4.26 8.12 -10.43
N ALA A 111 3.68 7.46 -9.44
CA ALA A 111 4.37 7.01 -8.24
C ALA A 111 3.91 5.60 -7.89
N PRO A 112 4.33 4.58 -8.66
CA PRO A 112 3.92 3.20 -8.39
C PRO A 112 4.37 2.80 -6.99
N SER A 113 3.69 1.82 -6.40
CA SER A 113 4.05 1.31 -5.08
C SER A 113 3.94 -0.21 -4.99
N SER A 114 4.70 -0.77 -4.07
CA SER A 114 4.59 -2.16 -3.63
C SER A 114 4.48 -2.19 -2.12
N SER A 115 3.60 -3.00 -1.56
CA SER A 115 3.43 -3.10 -0.11
C SER A 115 3.34 -4.54 0.36
N VAL A 116 3.67 -4.73 1.63
CA VAL A 116 3.43 -5.96 2.37
C VAL A 116 2.72 -5.61 3.66
N SER A 117 1.64 -6.33 3.97
CA SER A 117 0.85 -6.14 5.18
C SER A 117 0.66 -7.47 5.90
N LEU A 118 0.68 -7.44 7.23
CA LEU A 118 0.19 -8.53 8.06
C LEU A 118 -1.24 -8.21 8.48
N LEU A 119 -2.15 -9.13 8.21
CA LEU A 119 -3.59 -8.95 8.39
C LEU A 119 -4.13 -10.00 9.36
N PHE A 120 -5.06 -9.56 10.19
CA PHE A 120 -5.72 -10.33 11.25
C PHE A 120 -7.23 -10.30 10.94
N PRO A 121 -7.84 -11.44 10.55
CA PRO A 121 -9.28 -11.55 10.40
C PRO A 121 -9.98 -11.19 11.72
N PHE A 122 -11.14 -10.54 11.67
CA PHE A 122 -11.92 -10.24 12.87
C PHE A 122 -12.58 -11.49 13.46
N GLU A 123 -13.03 -12.42 12.61
CA GLU A 123 -13.56 -13.72 13.04
C GLU A 123 -12.52 -14.57 13.79
N ASN A 124 -11.26 -14.60 13.31
CA ASN A 124 -10.17 -15.34 13.95
C ASN A 124 -8.84 -14.56 13.92
N PRO A 125 -8.60 -13.68 14.90
CA PRO A 125 -7.38 -12.86 14.95
C PRO A 125 -6.10 -13.67 15.19
N THR A 126 -6.20 -14.94 15.61
CA THR A 126 -5.03 -15.78 15.89
C THR A 126 -4.46 -16.47 14.65
N ALA A 127 -5.17 -16.39 13.52
CA ALA A 127 -4.74 -16.94 12.23
C ALA A 127 -4.42 -15.80 11.25
N PRO A 128 -3.25 -15.16 11.36
CA PRO A 128 -2.90 -14.05 10.49
C PRO A 128 -2.57 -14.52 9.07
N PHE A 129 -2.69 -13.59 8.12
CA PHE A 129 -2.27 -13.79 6.75
C PHE A 129 -1.47 -12.60 6.24
N VAL A 130 -0.63 -12.85 5.24
CA VAL A 130 0.21 -11.83 4.61
C VAL A 130 -0.41 -11.41 3.30
N GLU A 131 -0.56 -10.10 3.11
CA GLU A 131 -0.92 -9.50 1.83
C GLU A 131 0.30 -8.85 1.20
N ALA A 132 0.66 -9.28 0.00
CA ALA A 132 1.55 -8.53 -0.88
C ALA A 132 0.72 -7.79 -1.92
N SER A 133 1.01 -6.50 -2.14
CA SER A 133 0.27 -5.66 -3.08
C SER A 133 1.21 -4.89 -4.01
N LEU A 134 0.77 -4.71 -5.25
CA LEU A 134 1.42 -3.90 -6.27
C LEU A 134 0.41 -2.91 -6.85
N SER A 135 0.68 -1.63 -6.73
CA SER A 135 -0.12 -0.54 -7.29
C SER A 135 0.63 0.12 -8.44
N PRO A 136 0.59 -0.45 -9.66
CA PRO A 136 1.32 0.09 -10.79
C PRO A 136 0.70 1.39 -11.29
N LEU A 137 -0.61 1.61 -11.14
CA LEU A 137 -1.31 2.80 -11.64
C LEU A 137 -1.63 3.78 -10.49
N ARG A 138 -0.58 4.34 -9.87
CA ARG A 138 -0.72 5.32 -8.79
C ARG A 138 -0.24 6.70 -9.20
N LEU A 139 -1.08 7.69 -8.98
CA LEU A 139 -0.84 9.09 -9.32
C LEU A 139 -0.83 9.95 -8.07
N TYR A 140 0.23 10.74 -7.89
CA TYR A 140 0.31 11.78 -6.87
C TYR A 140 -0.19 13.12 -7.42
N THR A 141 -1.20 13.69 -6.76
CA THR A 141 -1.95 14.89 -7.21
C THR A 141 -1.59 16.16 -6.42
N GLY A 142 -0.59 16.10 -5.53
CA GLY A 142 -0.17 17.23 -4.69
C GLY A 142 -0.84 17.24 -3.31
N TRP A 143 -2.11 16.84 -3.23
CA TRP A 143 -2.86 16.68 -1.98
C TRP A 143 -2.97 15.22 -1.53
N GLY A 144 -2.68 14.27 -2.41
CA GLY A 144 -3.02 12.88 -2.21
C GLY A 144 -2.45 11.94 -3.24
N ASN A 145 -2.82 10.67 -3.10
CA ASN A 145 -2.59 9.63 -4.10
C ASN A 145 -3.93 9.12 -4.61
N ILE A 146 -3.96 8.77 -5.89
CA ILE A 146 -5.06 8.02 -6.48
C ILE A 146 -4.47 6.78 -7.12
N SER A 147 -4.89 5.60 -6.68
CA SER A 147 -4.43 4.32 -7.22
C SER A 147 -5.59 3.60 -7.89
N PHE A 148 -5.32 2.94 -9.01
CA PHE A 148 -6.27 2.10 -9.73
C PHE A 148 -5.67 0.72 -9.97
N LEU A 149 -6.50 -0.31 -9.92
CA LEU A 149 -6.13 -1.68 -10.29
C LEU A 149 -4.86 -2.18 -9.57
N SER A 150 -4.85 -2.09 -8.25
CA SER A 150 -3.78 -2.63 -7.42
C SER A 150 -3.92 -4.14 -7.30
N PHE A 151 -2.92 -4.90 -7.72
CA PHE A 151 -2.91 -6.35 -7.58
C PHE A 151 -2.56 -6.75 -6.16
N ARG A 152 -3.27 -7.72 -5.59
CA ARG A 152 -3.05 -8.23 -4.24
C ARG A 152 -2.91 -9.74 -4.29
N ALA A 153 -1.94 -10.27 -3.56
CA ALA A 153 -1.74 -11.68 -3.35
C ALA A 153 -1.80 -11.96 -1.85
N LEU A 154 -2.56 -12.99 -1.48
CA LEU A 154 -2.77 -13.39 -0.09
C LEU A 154 -2.05 -14.70 0.18
N PHE A 155 -1.33 -14.74 1.30
CA PHE A 155 -0.56 -15.89 1.74
C PHE A 155 -0.89 -16.21 3.19
N ASP A 156 -0.89 -17.48 3.55
CA ASP A 156 -0.98 -17.88 4.96
C ASP A 156 0.33 -17.62 5.72
N GLU A 157 0.33 -17.93 7.02
CA GLU A 157 1.50 -17.87 7.89
C GLU A 157 2.70 -18.72 7.41
N THR A 158 2.45 -19.73 6.56
CA THR A 158 3.48 -20.58 5.95
C THR A 158 3.91 -20.11 4.55
N LEU A 159 3.44 -18.93 4.13
CA LEU A 159 3.66 -18.32 2.81
C LEU A 159 3.08 -19.13 1.64
N LYS A 160 2.10 -20.01 1.87
CA LYS A 160 1.37 -20.65 0.77
C LYS A 160 0.32 -19.68 0.24
N ALA A 161 0.20 -19.64 -1.08
CA ALA A 161 -0.80 -18.81 -1.74
C ALA A 161 -2.21 -19.28 -1.35
N GLN A 162 -2.98 -18.38 -0.77
CA GLN A 162 -4.38 -18.59 -0.39
C GLN A 162 -5.31 -18.00 -1.44
N GLY A 163 -4.96 -16.85 -2.01
CA GLY A 163 -5.80 -16.22 -3.03
C GLY A 163 -5.22 -14.93 -3.57
N TRP A 164 -6.07 -14.17 -4.26
CA TRP A 164 -5.69 -12.90 -4.84
C TRP A 164 -6.83 -11.89 -4.72
N GLY A 165 -6.52 -10.62 -4.97
CA GLY A 165 -7.51 -9.56 -5.01
C GLY A 165 -7.07 -8.41 -5.90
N ILE A 166 -7.99 -7.49 -6.14
CA ILE A 166 -7.78 -6.26 -6.88
C ILE A 166 -8.31 -5.09 -6.03
N GLY A 167 -7.46 -4.12 -5.76
CA GLY A 167 -7.87 -2.79 -5.34
C GLY A 167 -8.36 -2.05 -6.58
N ILE A 168 -9.67 -1.84 -6.68
CA ILE A 168 -10.29 -1.18 -7.84
C ILE A 168 -9.89 0.29 -7.84
N LEU A 169 -9.98 0.93 -6.67
CA LEU A 169 -9.74 2.36 -6.50
C LEU A 169 -9.27 2.65 -5.07
N GLU A 170 -8.25 3.49 -4.92
CA GLU A 170 -7.81 4.01 -3.62
C GLU A 170 -7.61 5.53 -3.70
N PHE A 171 -8.19 6.25 -2.75
CA PHE A 171 -7.98 7.68 -2.54
C PHE A 171 -7.22 7.89 -1.24
N GLY A 172 -5.96 8.33 -1.37
CA GLY A 172 -5.15 8.77 -0.24
C GLY A 172 -5.13 10.29 -0.13
N TYR A 173 -5.21 10.79 1.09
CA TYR A 173 -5.15 12.21 1.42
C TYR A 173 -4.01 12.47 2.41
N TYR A 174 -3.20 13.48 2.11
CA TYR A 174 -2.22 14.05 3.03
C TYR A 174 -2.82 15.30 3.67
N PRO A 175 -3.00 15.33 5.01
CA PRO A 175 -3.41 16.53 5.70
C PRO A 175 -2.47 17.71 5.38
N PRO A 176 -2.99 18.95 5.37
CA PRO A 176 -2.16 20.14 5.21
C PRO A 176 -1.17 20.19 6.37
N ASP A 177 0.08 20.52 6.07
CA ASP A 177 1.08 20.70 7.12
C ASP A 177 0.75 21.99 7.88
N ARG A 178 0.21 21.87 9.09
CA ARG A 178 -0.12 23.02 9.94
C ARG A 178 1.13 23.77 10.44
N ARG A 179 2.33 23.32 10.08
CA ARG A 179 3.61 23.95 10.42
C ARG A 179 4.20 24.79 9.29
N ALA A 180 3.54 24.88 8.14
CA ALA A 180 3.92 25.81 7.07
C ALA A 180 3.34 27.21 7.39
N PRO A 181 4.18 28.27 7.44
CA PRO A 181 3.73 29.64 7.66
C PRO A 181 2.83 30.16 6.52
#